data_AF-A0A8J3V969-F1
#
_entry.id   AF-A0A8J3V969-F1
#
_cell.length_a   1.000
_cell.length_b   1.000
_cell.length_c   1.000
_cell.angle_alpha   90.00
_cell.angle_beta   90.00
_cell.angle_gamma   90.00
#
_symmetry.space_group_name_H-M   'P 1'
#
loop_
_entity.id
_entity.type
_entity.pdbx_description
1 polymer ?
#
loop_
_entity_poly.entity_id
_entity_poly.type
_entity_poly.pdbx_seq_one_letter_code
_entity_poly.pdbx_strand_id
1 'polypeptide(L)'
;MGAVESDQPSRYLLVDEDDIVLCPCQDVDGLFVEDPQAPSAPFDMLGCEPSQSLMDYLSGSKRYRTRNPLFPGDLLVPDASGGHLGGFSLVGCQVVGWRESDRGAGLIDITVDAPSMRPSSRSKPIWESWRVGRPESINLWAEYDAAGRRAWLDVVGACTFRGSRELLDDPPGKTYELDGTYITDETSFYIAMGEAINGPAGYFGWNLNALADCTYGGFGATTPFTLVWRHSDIARDSLTGRFEDVDGEVSPPLFEVIVSLLDERSVDVVLA
;
A
#
# COMPACT_ATOMS: atom_id res chain seq x y z
N MET A 1 34.71 -42.67 -13.79
CA MET A 1 33.61 -42.23 -12.92
C MET A 1 34.26 -41.48 -11.77
N GLY A 2 34.57 -40.18 -11.86
CA GLY A 2 33.71 -39.02 -12.13
C GLY A 2 33.69 -38.22 -10.82
N ALA A 3 34.39 -37.09 -10.70
CA ALA A 3 33.90 -35.78 -11.12
C ALA A 3 35.06 -34.84 -11.47
N VAL A 4 34.76 -33.84 -12.30
CA VAL A 4 35.65 -32.75 -12.74
C VAL A 4 35.83 -31.77 -11.57
N GLU A 5 37.05 -31.57 -11.07
CA GLU A 5 37.36 -30.42 -10.22
C GLU A 5 37.79 -29.26 -11.13
N SER A 6 36.94 -28.24 -11.19
CA SER A 6 37.12 -27.00 -11.96
C SER A 6 38.24 -26.15 -11.34
N ASP A 7 39.27 -25.84 -12.14
CA ASP A 7 40.41 -24.96 -11.79
C ASP A 7 40.10 -23.47 -12.09
N GLN A 8 38.83 -23.06 -12.05
CA GLN A 8 38.46 -21.65 -12.22
C GLN A 8 38.48 -20.90 -10.88
N PRO A 9 39.16 -19.73 -10.79
CA PRO A 9 39.14 -18.92 -9.57
C PRO A 9 37.75 -18.34 -9.31
N SER A 10 37.33 -18.37 -8.05
CA SER A 10 36.04 -17.80 -7.64
C SER A 10 35.96 -16.29 -7.88
N ARG A 11 34.88 -15.84 -8.52
CA ARG A 11 34.67 -14.44 -8.91
C ARG A 11 33.85 -13.64 -7.88
N TYR A 12 33.08 -14.31 -7.04
CA TYR A 12 32.20 -13.71 -6.04
C TYR A 12 32.36 -14.43 -4.69
N LEU A 13 32.05 -13.74 -3.59
CA LEU A 13 32.02 -14.30 -2.25
C LEU A 13 30.66 -13.97 -1.62
N LEU A 14 30.00 -14.98 -1.06
CA LEU A 14 28.82 -14.80 -0.23
C LEU A 14 29.28 -14.65 1.23
N VAL A 15 28.90 -13.56 1.89
CA VAL A 15 29.27 -13.21 3.27
C VAL A 15 28.02 -12.93 4.12
N ASP A 16 28.10 -13.14 5.42
CA ASP A 16 27.05 -12.73 6.37
C ASP A 16 27.19 -11.27 6.84
N GLU A 17 26.31 -10.86 7.75
CA GLU A 17 26.24 -9.51 8.33
C GLU A 17 27.46 -9.11 9.20
N ASP A 18 28.32 -10.08 9.56
CA ASP A 18 29.55 -9.90 10.31
C ASP A 18 30.82 -10.16 9.46
N ASP A 19 30.70 -10.10 8.12
CA ASP A 19 31.77 -10.28 7.12
C ASP A 19 32.42 -11.68 7.08
N ILE A 20 31.76 -12.70 7.63
CA ILE A 20 32.24 -14.07 7.52
C ILE A 20 31.92 -14.61 6.13
N VAL A 21 32.96 -15.04 5.39
CA VAL A 21 32.80 -15.68 4.08
C VAL A 21 32.10 -17.03 4.27
N LEU A 22 30.83 -17.06 3.90
CA LEU A 22 29.98 -18.24 3.94
C LEU A 22 30.35 -19.20 2.81
N CYS A 23 30.56 -18.69 1.59
CA CYS A 23 31.14 -19.47 0.50
C CYS A 23 31.70 -18.62 -0.66
N PRO A 24 32.72 -19.10 -1.38
CA PRO A 24 33.17 -18.50 -2.63
C PRO A 24 32.41 -19.07 -3.84
N CYS A 25 31.89 -18.20 -4.70
CA CYS A 25 31.12 -18.55 -5.89
C CYS A 25 31.93 -18.27 -7.17
N GLN A 26 31.91 -19.22 -8.11
CA GLN A 26 32.69 -19.10 -9.36
C GLN A 26 32.08 -18.13 -10.37
N ASP A 27 30.76 -17.94 -10.36
CA ASP A 27 30.07 -16.91 -11.14
C ASP A 27 28.71 -16.56 -10.49
N VAL A 28 27.99 -15.59 -11.05
CA VAL A 28 26.62 -15.23 -10.63
C VAL A 28 25.74 -14.99 -11.86
N ASP A 29 24.57 -15.64 -11.88
CA ASP A 29 23.58 -15.51 -12.96
C ASP A 29 22.34 -14.78 -12.44
N GLY A 30 21.75 -13.90 -13.25
CA GLY A 30 20.60 -13.06 -12.87
C GLY A 30 20.90 -11.87 -11.93
N LEU A 31 22.16 -11.63 -11.51
CA LEU A 31 22.54 -10.41 -10.78
C LEU A 31 22.42 -9.15 -11.65
N PHE A 32 22.59 -9.30 -12.97
CA PHE A 32 22.45 -8.24 -13.95
C PHE A 32 21.29 -8.57 -14.89
N VAL A 33 20.20 -7.78 -14.83
CA VAL A 33 19.00 -7.92 -15.68
C VAL A 33 18.68 -6.61 -16.38
N GLU A 34 18.04 -6.67 -17.56
CA GLU A 34 17.45 -5.49 -18.20
C GLU A 34 16.06 -5.21 -17.59
N ASP A 35 15.94 -4.00 -17.03
CA ASP A 35 14.86 -3.43 -16.23
C ASP A 35 14.59 -4.09 -14.84
N PRO A 36 15.41 -3.75 -13.83
CA PRO A 36 15.17 -4.07 -12.43
C PRO A 36 14.05 -3.23 -11.76
N GLN A 37 13.20 -2.55 -12.55
CA GLN A 37 12.58 -1.24 -12.28
C GLN A 37 13.65 -0.14 -12.22
N ALA A 38 13.82 0.61 -13.31
CA ALA A 38 14.61 1.84 -13.27
C ALA A 38 14.20 2.70 -12.06
N PRO A 39 15.14 3.15 -11.20
CA PRO A 39 14.80 4.01 -10.07
C PRO A 39 13.99 5.18 -10.60
N SER A 40 12.78 5.35 -10.04
CA SER A 40 11.92 6.47 -10.44
C SER A 40 12.73 7.75 -10.30
N ALA A 41 12.76 8.56 -11.36
CA ALA A 41 13.46 9.83 -11.32
C ALA A 41 13.03 10.63 -10.07
N PRO A 42 13.95 11.41 -9.46
CA PRO A 42 13.58 12.31 -8.38
C PRO A 42 12.39 13.17 -8.76
N PHE A 43 11.55 13.50 -7.79
CA PHE A 43 10.43 14.41 -8.00
C PHE A 43 10.66 15.72 -7.26
N ASP A 44 10.05 16.78 -7.78
CA ASP A 44 10.09 18.09 -7.14
C ASP A 44 8.80 18.36 -6.36
N MET A 45 8.95 18.73 -5.09
CA MET A 45 7.93 19.45 -4.34
C MET A 45 8.06 20.93 -4.70
N LEU A 46 7.01 21.52 -5.25
CA LEU A 46 7.08 22.85 -5.86
C LEU A 46 6.47 23.92 -4.95
N GLY A 47 7.13 25.07 -4.82
CA GLY A 47 6.60 26.23 -4.12
C GLY A 47 6.39 26.02 -2.62
N CYS A 48 7.28 25.27 -1.97
CA CYS A 48 7.26 25.02 -0.54
C CYS A 48 7.60 26.31 0.22
N GLU A 49 6.82 26.64 1.25
CA GLU A 49 7.18 27.67 2.23
C GLU A 49 8.09 27.03 3.31
N PRO A 50 9.40 27.32 3.33
CA PRO A 50 10.30 26.59 4.21
C PRO A 50 10.26 27.15 5.63
N SER A 51 10.20 26.25 6.62
CA SER A 51 10.46 26.65 8.01
C SER A 51 11.93 27.05 8.20
N GLN A 52 12.21 27.86 9.22
CA GLN A 52 13.60 28.20 9.56
C GLN A 52 14.45 26.95 9.85
N SER A 53 13.87 25.91 10.47
CA SER A 53 14.58 24.66 10.73
C SER A 53 14.93 23.91 9.44
N LEU A 54 14.07 23.94 8.43
CA LEU A 54 14.36 23.38 7.12
C LEU A 54 15.47 24.19 6.42
N MET A 55 15.43 25.52 6.47
CA MET A 55 16.48 26.36 5.89
C MET A 55 17.83 26.17 6.57
N ASP A 56 17.86 26.09 7.90
CA ASP A 56 19.07 25.81 8.67
C ASP A 56 19.67 24.45 8.30
N TYR A 57 18.81 23.47 8.05
CA TYR A 57 19.21 22.14 7.59
C TYR A 57 19.83 22.22 6.18
N LEU A 58 19.10 22.79 5.21
CA LEU A 58 19.47 22.84 3.80
C LEU A 58 20.73 23.69 3.56
N SER A 59 20.97 24.70 4.39
CA SER A 59 22.18 25.54 4.35
C SER A 59 23.42 24.91 5.01
N GLY A 60 23.31 23.68 5.54
CA GLY A 60 24.44 22.97 6.13
C GLY A 60 24.91 23.54 7.48
N SER A 61 23.99 24.15 8.24
CA SER A 61 24.27 24.64 9.60
C SER A 61 24.94 23.57 10.45
N LYS A 62 25.89 23.99 11.31
CA LYS A 62 26.65 23.08 12.20
C LYS A 62 25.73 22.19 13.05
N ARG A 63 24.51 22.66 13.35
CA ARG A 63 23.48 21.95 14.11
C ARG A 63 22.96 20.67 13.43
N TYR A 64 22.98 20.63 12.10
CA TYR A 64 22.35 19.56 11.30
C TYR A 64 23.34 18.74 10.46
N ARG A 65 24.65 19.02 10.54
CA ARG A 65 25.68 18.29 9.76
C ARG A 65 25.65 16.77 9.92
N THR A 66 25.33 16.26 11.11
CA THR A 66 25.27 14.82 11.38
C THR A 66 23.96 14.17 10.95
N ARG A 67 22.97 14.97 10.52
CA ARG A 67 21.69 14.49 9.99
C ARG A 67 21.63 14.57 8.47
N ASN A 68 22.76 14.74 7.80
CA ASN A 68 22.89 14.72 6.35
C ASN A 68 23.17 13.28 5.89
N PRO A 69 22.31 12.68 5.04
CA PRO A 69 21.20 13.31 4.30
C PRO A 69 19.83 13.35 4.99
N LEU A 70 18.92 14.21 4.46
CA LEU A 70 17.58 14.44 5.03
C LEU A 70 16.64 13.37 4.51
N PHE A 71 16.13 12.58 5.42
CA PHE A 71 15.12 11.57 5.14
C PHE A 71 13.74 12.09 5.59
N PRO A 72 12.84 12.46 4.66
CA PRO A 72 11.46 12.79 5.02
C PRO A 72 10.71 11.58 5.60
N GLY A 73 9.74 11.84 6.47
CA GLY A 73 8.85 10.82 7.02
C GLY A 73 7.63 10.59 6.12
N ASP A 74 6.64 11.48 6.24
CA ASP A 74 5.37 11.38 5.51
C ASP A 74 5.12 12.61 4.62
N LEU A 75 4.47 12.38 3.48
CA LEU A 75 3.86 13.42 2.66
C LEU A 75 2.35 13.40 2.85
N LEU A 76 1.84 14.33 3.65
CA LEU A 76 0.42 14.44 3.96
C LEU A 76 -0.33 15.21 2.88
N VAL A 77 -1.55 14.76 2.58
CA VAL A 77 -2.49 15.37 1.66
C VAL A 77 -3.59 16.05 2.49
N PRO A 78 -3.73 17.39 2.39
CA PRO A 78 -4.81 18.07 3.09
C PRO A 78 -6.16 17.91 2.37
N ASP A 79 -7.26 18.00 3.12
CA ASP A 79 -8.61 18.19 2.58
C ASP A 79 -8.95 19.68 2.40
N ALA A 80 -10.12 19.99 1.85
CA ALA A 80 -10.59 21.36 1.62
C ALA A 80 -10.73 22.22 2.89
N SER A 81 -10.82 21.61 4.08
CA SER A 81 -10.88 22.30 5.37
C SER A 81 -9.50 22.56 5.98
N GLY A 82 -8.43 22.01 5.38
CA GLY A 82 -7.08 22.03 5.94
C GLY A 82 -6.78 20.87 6.89
N GLY A 83 -7.70 19.91 7.05
CA GLY A 83 -7.49 18.66 7.77
C GLY A 83 -6.66 17.66 6.96
N HIS A 84 -6.32 16.50 7.53
CA HIS A 84 -5.53 15.47 6.85
C HIS A 84 -6.43 14.42 6.19
N LEU A 85 -6.54 14.48 4.86
CA LEU A 85 -7.27 13.49 4.06
C LEU A 85 -6.57 12.12 4.10
N GLY A 86 -5.25 12.12 4.00
CA GLY A 86 -4.40 10.94 3.91
C GLY A 86 -2.96 11.32 3.59
N GLY A 87 -2.16 10.38 3.09
CA GLY A 87 -0.79 10.70 2.69
C GLY A 87 0.00 9.54 2.13
N PHE A 88 1.29 9.78 1.91
CA PHE A 88 2.25 8.82 1.40
C PHE A 88 3.39 8.64 2.40
N SER A 89 3.89 7.40 2.52
CA SER A 89 5.15 7.13 3.18
C SER A 89 6.28 7.63 2.30
N LEU A 90 7.19 8.43 2.84
CA LEU A 90 8.47 8.75 2.21
C LEU A 90 9.64 8.06 2.90
N VAL A 91 9.39 7.03 3.71
CA VAL A 91 10.44 6.20 4.31
C VAL A 91 11.35 5.64 3.22
N GLY A 92 12.65 5.84 3.37
CA GLY A 92 13.66 5.46 2.37
C GLY A 92 13.86 6.47 1.24
N CYS A 93 13.09 7.57 1.21
CA CYS A 93 13.33 8.70 0.31
C CYS A 93 14.34 9.68 0.91
N GLN A 94 14.97 10.49 0.06
CA GLN A 94 15.98 11.45 0.46
C GLN A 94 15.77 12.80 -0.23
N VAL A 95 15.92 13.91 0.50
CA VAL A 95 16.08 15.23 -0.14
C VAL A 95 17.49 15.33 -0.72
N VAL A 96 17.57 15.52 -2.03
CA VAL A 96 18.83 15.56 -2.79
C VAL A 96 19.16 16.93 -3.35
N GLY A 97 18.20 17.86 -3.34
CA GLY A 97 18.42 19.21 -3.84
C GLY A 97 17.29 20.16 -3.44
N TRP A 98 17.56 21.46 -3.61
CA TRP A 98 16.56 22.51 -3.52
C TRP A 98 16.99 23.73 -4.35
N ARG A 99 16.03 24.57 -4.71
CA ARG A 99 16.25 25.85 -5.42
C ARG A 99 15.18 26.87 -5.03
N GLU A 100 15.43 28.15 -5.29
CA GLU A 100 14.36 29.17 -5.24
C GLU A 100 13.26 28.83 -6.23
N SER A 101 12.00 29.00 -5.84
CA SER A 101 10.84 28.66 -6.66
C SER A 101 10.42 29.82 -7.55
N ASP A 102 10.08 29.52 -8.81
CA ASP A 102 9.49 30.50 -9.74
C ASP A 102 8.05 30.90 -9.35
N ARG A 103 7.48 30.28 -8.31
CA ARG A 103 6.10 30.48 -7.86
C ARG A 103 5.91 31.66 -6.90
N GLY A 104 6.99 32.25 -6.38
CA GLY A 104 6.90 33.42 -5.50
C GLY A 104 8.14 33.64 -4.66
N ALA A 105 8.34 34.88 -4.22
CA ALA A 105 9.45 35.24 -3.36
C ALA A 105 9.38 34.51 -2.01
N GLY A 106 10.50 33.94 -1.58
CA GLY A 106 10.61 33.21 -0.31
C GLY A 106 10.17 31.74 -0.37
N LEU A 107 9.65 31.27 -1.51
CA LEU A 107 9.32 29.86 -1.73
C LEU A 107 10.50 29.09 -2.33
N ILE A 108 10.57 27.79 -2.03
CA ILE A 108 11.59 26.89 -2.57
C ILE A 108 10.96 25.68 -3.26
N ASP A 109 11.63 25.15 -4.27
CA ASP A 109 11.36 23.81 -4.79
C ASP A 109 12.35 22.83 -4.14
N ILE A 110 11.88 21.64 -3.75
CA ILE A 110 12.68 20.60 -3.08
C ILE A 110 12.68 19.35 -3.95
N THR A 111 13.86 18.87 -4.33
CA THR A 111 14.02 17.64 -5.10
C THR A 111 14.20 16.47 -4.14
N VAL A 112 13.32 15.47 -4.27
CA VAL A 112 13.28 14.27 -3.45
C VAL A 112 13.59 13.06 -4.33
N ASP A 113 14.67 12.36 -4.02
CA ASP A 113 14.94 11.03 -4.54
C ASP A 113 14.04 10.01 -3.83
N ALA A 114 13.28 9.27 -4.61
CA ALA A 114 12.25 8.34 -4.14
C ALA A 114 12.22 7.14 -5.09
N PRO A 115 13.18 6.21 -4.91
CA PRO A 115 13.43 5.14 -5.86
C PRO A 115 12.35 4.05 -5.86
N SER A 116 11.51 3.97 -4.81
CA SER A 116 10.46 2.96 -4.66
C SER A 116 9.13 3.56 -4.17
N MET A 117 8.06 2.75 -4.22
CA MET A 117 6.73 3.05 -3.64
C MET A 117 6.05 4.33 -4.17
N ARG A 118 6.15 4.59 -5.48
CA ARG A 118 5.37 5.65 -6.12
C ARG A 118 3.90 5.24 -6.27
N PRO A 119 2.93 6.12 -5.94
CA PRO A 119 1.54 5.82 -6.21
C PRO A 119 1.30 5.74 -7.72
N SER A 120 0.41 4.83 -8.14
CA SER A 120 -0.01 4.74 -9.53
C SER A 120 -0.57 6.08 -10.02
N SER A 121 -0.25 6.47 -11.25
CA SER A 121 -0.80 7.68 -11.86
C SER A 121 -2.34 7.65 -11.93
N ARG A 122 -2.94 6.45 -11.95
CA ARG A 122 -4.39 6.23 -11.87
C ARG A 122 -5.01 6.70 -10.55
N SER A 123 -4.23 6.79 -9.47
CA SER A 123 -4.71 7.28 -8.17
C SER A 123 -4.86 8.80 -8.14
N LYS A 124 -4.15 9.54 -9.00
CA LYS A 124 -4.18 11.01 -9.02
C LYS A 124 -5.59 11.59 -9.15
N PRO A 125 -6.43 11.22 -10.15
CA PRO A 125 -7.78 11.75 -10.25
C PRO A 125 -8.66 11.40 -9.03
N ILE A 126 -8.43 10.27 -8.37
CA ILE A 126 -9.15 9.87 -7.15
C ILE A 126 -8.78 10.82 -6.00
N TRP A 127 -7.48 11.07 -5.79
CA TRP A 127 -7.00 12.04 -4.80
C TRP A 127 -7.54 13.46 -5.04
N GLU A 128 -7.57 13.93 -6.30
CA GLU A 128 -8.11 15.26 -6.62
C GLU A 128 -9.61 15.36 -6.33
N SER A 129 -10.38 14.31 -6.64
CA SER A 129 -11.80 14.27 -6.34
C SER A 129 -12.05 14.33 -4.82
N TRP A 130 -11.33 13.51 -4.06
CA TRP A 130 -11.54 13.39 -2.62
C TRP A 130 -11.04 14.59 -1.81
N ARG A 131 -10.15 15.41 -2.37
CA ARG A 131 -9.78 16.71 -1.81
C ARG A 131 -10.97 17.65 -1.68
N VAL A 132 -11.90 17.59 -2.64
CA VAL A 132 -13.13 18.41 -2.64
C VAL A 132 -14.17 17.82 -1.69
N GLY A 133 -14.31 16.50 -1.70
CA GLY A 133 -15.20 15.77 -0.79
C GLY A 133 -15.07 14.26 -1.00
N ARG A 134 -15.18 13.49 0.10
CA ARG A 134 -15.13 12.03 0.03
C ARG A 134 -16.41 11.46 -0.63
N PRO A 135 -16.35 10.24 -1.18
CA PRO A 135 -17.53 9.53 -1.66
C PRO A 135 -18.64 9.49 -0.62
N GLU A 136 -19.87 9.78 -1.04
CA GLU A 136 -21.08 9.70 -0.19
C GLU A 136 -21.92 8.45 -0.50
N SER A 137 -21.51 7.65 -1.49
CA SER A 137 -22.21 6.43 -1.92
C SER A 137 -21.22 5.32 -2.16
N ILE A 138 -21.64 4.09 -1.87
CA ILE A 138 -20.89 2.86 -2.16
C ILE A 138 -20.88 2.57 -3.66
N ASN A 139 -20.01 1.66 -4.09
CA ASN A 139 -19.90 1.15 -5.47
C ASN A 139 -19.45 2.16 -6.54
N LEU A 140 -19.01 3.38 -6.19
CA LEU A 140 -18.46 4.32 -7.18
C LEU A 140 -17.17 3.78 -7.83
N TRP A 141 -16.48 2.86 -7.18
CA TRP A 141 -15.32 2.15 -7.72
C TRP A 141 -15.66 1.14 -8.82
N ALA A 142 -16.93 0.75 -8.97
CA ALA A 142 -17.35 -0.30 -9.91
C ALA A 142 -17.14 0.09 -11.39
N GLU A 143 -17.17 1.39 -11.71
CA GLU A 143 -16.95 1.89 -13.07
C GLU A 143 -15.48 1.82 -13.53
N TYR A 144 -14.54 1.62 -12.59
CA TYR A 144 -13.11 1.55 -12.91
C TYR A 144 -12.73 0.19 -13.48
N ASP A 145 -11.67 0.15 -14.30
CA ASP A 145 -11.00 -1.11 -14.66
C ASP A 145 -10.23 -1.68 -13.45
N ALA A 146 -9.68 -2.91 -13.58
CA ALA A 146 -8.96 -3.57 -12.48
C ALA A 146 -7.80 -2.72 -11.92
N ALA A 147 -7.05 -2.03 -12.79
CA ALA A 147 -5.96 -1.16 -12.37
C ALA A 147 -6.47 0.11 -11.65
N GLY A 148 -7.62 0.63 -12.06
CA GLY A 148 -8.31 1.74 -11.40
C GLY A 148 -8.89 1.35 -10.03
N ARG A 149 -9.49 0.16 -9.92
CA ARG A 149 -9.92 -0.41 -8.63
C ARG A 149 -8.73 -0.57 -7.67
N ARG A 150 -7.59 -1.05 -8.16
CA ARG A 150 -6.39 -1.13 -7.33
C ARG A 150 -5.94 0.24 -6.83
N ALA A 151 -5.91 1.23 -7.71
CA ALA A 151 -5.60 2.60 -7.32
C ALA A 151 -6.62 3.17 -6.31
N TRP A 152 -7.90 2.83 -6.43
CA TRP A 152 -8.94 3.20 -5.45
C TRP A 152 -8.64 2.61 -4.08
N LEU A 153 -8.37 1.31 -4.00
CA LEU A 153 -8.04 0.62 -2.75
C LEU A 153 -6.77 1.17 -2.10
N ASP A 154 -5.75 1.50 -2.90
CA ASP A 154 -4.52 2.12 -2.40
C ASP A 154 -4.81 3.51 -1.79
N VAL A 155 -5.70 4.31 -2.40
CA VAL A 155 -6.13 5.62 -1.85
C VAL A 155 -6.94 5.44 -0.56
N VAL A 156 -7.86 4.45 -0.53
CA VAL A 156 -8.61 4.08 0.68
C VAL A 156 -7.66 3.78 1.85
N GLY A 157 -6.67 2.91 1.62
CA GLY A 157 -5.66 2.57 2.63
C GLY A 157 -4.86 3.79 3.07
N ALA A 158 -4.36 4.59 2.13
CA ALA A 158 -3.59 5.81 2.42
C ALA A 158 -4.38 6.84 3.25
N CYS A 159 -5.69 6.97 3.01
CA CYS A 159 -6.56 7.83 3.81
C CYS A 159 -6.89 7.22 5.19
N THR A 160 -6.85 5.90 5.32
CA THR A 160 -7.11 5.21 6.59
C THR A 160 -5.92 5.31 7.53
N PHE A 161 -4.71 5.02 7.04
CA PHE A 161 -3.51 4.96 7.87
C PHE A 161 -2.84 6.33 8.13
N ARG A 162 -3.15 7.34 7.32
CA ARG A 162 -2.52 8.68 7.41
C ARG A 162 -3.53 9.83 7.37
N GLY A 163 -4.82 9.50 7.49
CA GLY A 163 -5.87 10.49 7.67
C GLY A 163 -6.14 10.73 9.15
N SER A 164 -6.96 11.75 9.44
CA SER A 164 -7.34 12.10 10.82
C SER A 164 -8.64 11.42 11.31
N ARG A 165 -9.24 10.53 10.52
CA ARG A 165 -10.49 9.87 10.89
C ARG A 165 -10.22 8.77 11.90
N GLU A 166 -10.74 8.92 13.12
CA GLU A 166 -10.82 7.82 14.07
C GLU A 166 -11.79 6.77 13.54
N LEU A 167 -11.32 5.53 13.46
CA LEU A 167 -12.16 4.36 13.22
C LEU A 167 -12.47 3.75 14.58
N LEU A 168 -13.73 3.87 14.97
CA LEU A 168 -14.24 3.18 16.16
C LEU A 168 -14.89 1.88 15.70
N ASP A 169 -14.58 0.82 16.40
CA ASP A 169 -15.23 -0.45 16.16
C ASP A 169 -16.68 -0.39 16.62
N ASP A 170 -17.55 -0.86 15.74
CA ASP A 170 -18.86 -1.32 16.15
C ASP A 170 -18.74 -2.54 17.09
N PRO A 171 -19.71 -2.69 18.03
CA PRO A 171 -19.67 -3.77 19.00
C PRO A 171 -19.83 -5.16 18.34
N PRO A 172 -19.27 -6.22 18.96
CA PRO A 172 -19.50 -7.59 18.53
C PRO A 172 -20.99 -7.95 18.40
N GLY A 173 -21.29 -8.83 17.46
CA GLY A 173 -22.65 -9.29 17.12
C GLY A 173 -23.38 -8.41 16.12
N LYS A 174 -22.74 -7.36 15.59
CA LYS A 174 -23.32 -6.55 14.50
C LYS A 174 -23.50 -7.37 13.24
N THR A 175 -24.47 -7.00 12.42
CA THR A 175 -24.67 -7.56 11.07
C THR A 175 -24.32 -6.50 10.04
N TYR A 176 -23.48 -6.87 9.07
CA TYR A 176 -23.13 -6.06 7.91
C TYR A 176 -23.71 -6.69 6.65
N GLU A 177 -24.13 -5.85 5.71
CA GLU A 177 -24.52 -6.29 4.37
C GLU A 177 -23.42 -5.92 3.37
N LEU A 178 -22.90 -6.93 2.70
CA LEU A 178 -21.91 -6.78 1.64
C LEU A 178 -22.62 -6.95 0.28
N ASP A 179 -22.53 -5.93 -0.55
CA ASP A 179 -23.07 -5.93 -1.90
C ASP A 179 -22.08 -6.60 -2.88
N GLY A 180 -22.40 -7.82 -3.30
CA GLY A 180 -21.60 -8.62 -4.22
C GLY A 180 -21.76 -8.29 -5.70
N THR A 181 -22.67 -7.36 -6.06
CA THR A 181 -23.05 -7.09 -7.46
C THR A 181 -21.86 -6.81 -8.39
N TYR A 182 -20.81 -6.18 -7.85
CA TYR A 182 -19.65 -5.72 -8.61
C TYR A 182 -18.35 -6.45 -8.24
N ILE A 183 -18.42 -7.54 -7.49
CA ILE A 183 -17.23 -8.29 -7.06
C ILE A 183 -16.81 -9.27 -8.15
N THR A 184 -15.96 -8.80 -9.05
CA THR A 184 -15.49 -9.56 -10.23
C THR A 184 -14.00 -9.89 -10.21
N ASP A 185 -13.26 -9.37 -9.23
CA ASP A 185 -11.85 -9.68 -8.98
C ASP A 185 -11.48 -9.50 -7.50
N GLU A 186 -10.32 -9.98 -7.10
CA GLU A 186 -9.85 -9.93 -5.70
C GLU A 186 -9.88 -8.51 -5.12
N THR A 187 -9.47 -7.50 -5.91
CA THR A 187 -9.42 -6.11 -5.43
C THR A 187 -10.84 -5.57 -5.20
N SER A 188 -11.79 -5.88 -6.08
CA SER A 188 -13.20 -5.48 -5.91
C SER A 188 -13.83 -6.04 -4.63
N PHE A 189 -13.45 -7.26 -4.22
CA PHE A 189 -13.90 -7.83 -2.95
C PHE A 189 -13.44 -6.99 -1.75
N TYR A 190 -12.16 -6.62 -1.69
CA TYR A 190 -11.64 -5.82 -0.56
C TYR A 190 -12.26 -4.43 -0.48
N ILE A 191 -12.56 -3.80 -1.63
CA ILE A 191 -13.26 -2.51 -1.63
C ILE A 191 -14.70 -2.69 -1.13
N ALA A 192 -15.43 -3.68 -1.64
CA ALA A 192 -16.81 -3.94 -1.22
C ALA A 192 -16.91 -4.28 0.28
N MET A 193 -15.97 -5.08 0.80
CA MET A 193 -15.90 -5.40 2.23
C MET A 193 -15.63 -4.16 3.09
N GLY A 194 -14.69 -3.31 2.66
CA GLY A 194 -14.43 -2.04 3.32
C GLY A 194 -15.65 -1.11 3.33
N GLU A 195 -16.40 -1.07 2.24
CA GLU A 195 -17.63 -0.28 2.14
C GLU A 195 -18.78 -0.82 2.99
N ALA A 196 -18.92 -2.14 3.08
CA ALA A 196 -19.91 -2.80 3.91
C ALA A 196 -19.73 -2.46 5.41
N ILE A 197 -18.49 -2.39 5.88
CA ILE A 197 -18.17 -2.16 7.30
C ILE A 197 -18.09 -0.68 7.64
N ASN A 198 -17.35 0.10 6.84
CA ASN A 198 -16.98 1.48 7.19
C ASN A 198 -17.70 2.56 6.36
N GLY A 199 -18.65 2.15 5.52
CA GLY A 199 -19.37 3.01 4.58
C GLY A 199 -18.53 3.39 3.35
N PRO A 200 -19.04 4.30 2.51
CA PRO A 200 -18.38 4.70 1.25
C PRO A 200 -16.88 4.98 1.40
N ALA A 201 -16.07 4.41 0.49
CA ALA A 201 -14.61 4.47 0.56
C ALA A 201 -13.98 3.98 1.90
N GLY A 202 -14.66 3.05 2.57
CA GLY A 202 -14.21 2.40 3.78
C GLY A 202 -13.11 1.36 3.53
N TYR A 203 -12.28 1.12 4.54
CA TYR A 203 -11.19 0.14 4.51
C TYR A 203 -11.51 -1.05 5.40
N PHE A 204 -11.28 -2.28 4.94
CA PHE A 204 -11.26 -3.46 5.80
C PHE A 204 -10.37 -4.55 5.17
N GLY A 205 -9.10 -4.20 4.97
CA GLY A 205 -8.09 -5.07 4.35
C GLY A 205 -7.86 -4.79 2.86
N TRP A 206 -6.75 -5.31 2.32
CA TRP A 206 -6.33 -5.18 0.91
C TRP A 206 -5.66 -6.44 0.34
N ASN A 207 -5.62 -7.50 1.15
CA ASN A 207 -5.18 -8.87 0.87
C ASN A 207 -5.71 -9.76 2.02
N LEU A 208 -5.53 -11.09 1.94
CA LEU A 208 -6.01 -12.04 2.94
C LEU A 208 -5.45 -11.80 4.36
N ASN A 209 -4.17 -11.45 4.47
CA ASN A 209 -3.54 -11.16 5.78
C ASN A 209 -4.11 -9.89 6.40
N ALA A 210 -4.23 -8.81 5.62
CA ALA A 210 -4.79 -7.55 6.08
C ALA A 210 -6.27 -7.69 6.43
N LEU A 211 -7.03 -8.51 5.70
CA LEU A 211 -8.40 -8.87 6.07
C LEU A 211 -8.44 -9.57 7.43
N ALA A 212 -7.59 -10.59 7.62
CA ALA A 212 -7.47 -11.30 8.88
C ALA A 212 -7.10 -10.37 10.04
N ASP A 213 -6.15 -9.45 9.83
CA ASP A 213 -5.74 -8.46 10.83
C ASP A 213 -6.92 -7.55 11.22
N CYS A 214 -7.72 -7.12 10.24
CA CYS A 214 -8.88 -6.27 10.51
C CYS A 214 -9.92 -6.94 11.40
N THR A 215 -10.03 -8.28 11.38
CA THR A 215 -11.00 -9.02 12.22
C THR A 215 -10.67 -9.00 13.71
N TYR A 216 -9.45 -8.63 14.11
CA TYR A 216 -9.08 -8.46 15.52
C TYR A 216 -9.58 -7.15 16.14
N GLY A 217 -10.13 -6.24 15.34
CA GLY A 217 -10.60 -4.93 15.77
C GLY A 217 -9.57 -3.81 15.59
N GLY A 218 -10.03 -2.57 15.79
CA GLY A 218 -9.31 -1.33 15.48
C GLY A 218 -9.51 -0.84 14.04
N PHE A 219 -10.42 -1.46 13.29
CA PHE A 219 -10.63 -1.23 11.86
C PHE A 219 -12.12 -1.04 11.49
N GLY A 220 -12.98 -0.76 12.47
CA GLY A 220 -14.41 -0.48 12.27
C GLY A 220 -15.34 -1.59 12.73
N ALA A 221 -14.82 -2.80 12.96
CA ALA A 221 -15.59 -3.92 13.48
C ALA A 221 -14.73 -4.81 14.37
N THR A 222 -15.27 -5.23 15.52
CA THR A 222 -14.68 -6.29 16.33
C THR A 222 -15.46 -7.60 16.16
N THR A 223 -14.78 -8.72 15.98
CA THR A 223 -15.41 -10.05 15.94
C THR A 223 -15.88 -10.52 17.32
N PRO A 224 -16.88 -11.42 17.39
CA PRO A 224 -17.65 -12.00 16.27
C PRO A 224 -18.65 -11.01 15.64
N PHE A 225 -18.96 -11.17 14.36
CA PHE A 225 -20.04 -10.44 13.67
C PHE A 225 -20.61 -11.27 12.52
N THR A 226 -21.77 -10.88 11.98
CA THR A 226 -22.39 -11.54 10.82
C THR A 226 -22.17 -10.72 9.55
N LEU A 227 -21.77 -11.37 8.46
CA LEU A 227 -21.63 -10.78 7.14
C LEU A 227 -22.67 -11.40 6.20
N VAL A 228 -23.71 -10.65 5.83
CA VAL A 228 -24.68 -11.06 4.82
C VAL A 228 -24.15 -10.65 3.45
N TRP A 229 -23.67 -11.63 2.68
CA TRP A 229 -23.09 -11.41 1.36
C TRP A 229 -24.16 -11.59 0.29
N ARG A 230 -24.71 -10.47 -0.20
CA ARG A 230 -25.71 -10.43 -1.27
C ARG A 230 -25.06 -10.64 -2.63
N HIS A 231 -25.72 -11.34 -3.54
CA HIS A 231 -25.19 -11.62 -4.89
C HIS A 231 -23.82 -12.32 -4.83
N SER A 232 -23.65 -13.19 -3.83
CA SER A 232 -22.41 -13.92 -3.59
C SER A 232 -22.04 -14.89 -4.73
N ASP A 233 -23.03 -15.30 -5.54
CA ASP A 233 -22.86 -16.11 -6.74
C ASP A 233 -21.95 -15.44 -7.78
N ILE A 234 -22.06 -14.13 -7.97
CA ILE A 234 -21.21 -13.37 -8.90
C ILE A 234 -19.73 -13.45 -8.49
N ALA A 235 -19.46 -13.23 -7.21
CA ALA A 235 -18.12 -13.33 -6.65
C ALA A 235 -17.60 -14.76 -6.72
N ARG A 236 -18.44 -15.75 -6.41
CA ARG A 236 -18.07 -17.17 -6.49
C ARG A 236 -17.66 -17.58 -7.90
N ASP A 237 -18.38 -17.11 -8.91
CA ASP A 237 -18.08 -17.41 -10.32
C ASP A 237 -16.85 -16.67 -10.85
N SER A 238 -16.50 -15.52 -10.24
CA SER A 238 -15.40 -14.65 -10.70
C SER A 238 -14.07 -14.88 -9.96
N LEU A 239 -14.12 -15.17 -8.65
CA LEU A 239 -12.95 -15.31 -7.78
C LEU A 239 -12.40 -16.74 -7.81
N THR A 240 -12.10 -17.24 -9.02
CA THR A 240 -11.65 -18.61 -9.26
C THR A 240 -10.14 -18.80 -9.19
N GLY A 241 -9.39 -17.70 -8.98
CA GLY A 241 -7.93 -17.72 -8.84
C GLY A 241 -7.48 -18.63 -7.71
N ARG A 242 -6.29 -19.22 -7.86
CA ARG A 242 -5.68 -20.14 -6.90
C ARG A 242 -4.22 -19.76 -6.72
N PHE A 243 -3.67 -20.10 -5.57
CA PHE A 243 -2.25 -19.94 -5.28
C PHE A 243 -1.68 -21.27 -4.82
N GLU A 244 -0.38 -21.44 -5.01
CA GLU A 244 0.38 -22.61 -4.62
C GLU A 244 1.21 -22.23 -3.39
N ASP A 245 1.20 -23.08 -2.36
CA ASP A 245 2.03 -22.86 -1.18
C ASP A 245 3.47 -23.34 -1.39
N VAL A 246 4.30 -23.23 -0.35
CA VAL A 246 5.72 -23.60 -0.40
C VAL A 246 5.95 -25.09 -0.60
N ASP A 247 4.95 -25.92 -0.28
CA ASP A 247 4.99 -27.38 -0.41
C ASP A 247 4.41 -27.85 -1.75
N GLY A 248 3.94 -26.93 -2.59
CA GLY A 248 3.35 -27.20 -3.89
C GLY A 248 1.85 -27.53 -3.84
N GLU A 249 1.21 -27.34 -2.69
CA GLU A 249 -0.23 -27.58 -2.54
C GLU A 249 -1.02 -26.39 -3.09
N VAL A 250 -2.01 -26.69 -3.93
CA VAL A 250 -2.82 -25.69 -4.61
C VAL A 250 -4.07 -25.38 -3.78
N SER A 251 -4.29 -24.09 -3.53
CA SER A 251 -5.43 -23.61 -2.76
C SER A 251 -6.78 -23.96 -3.43
N PRO A 252 -7.88 -24.02 -2.65
CA PRO A 252 -9.23 -23.83 -3.17
C PRO A 252 -9.34 -22.51 -3.98
N PRO A 253 -10.41 -22.31 -4.78
CA PRO A 253 -10.70 -21.02 -5.38
C PRO A 253 -10.69 -19.91 -4.32
N LEU A 254 -10.22 -18.72 -4.68
CA LEU A 254 -10.09 -17.59 -3.77
C LEU A 254 -11.40 -17.28 -3.01
N PHE A 255 -12.57 -17.42 -3.65
CA PHE A 255 -13.86 -17.27 -2.97
C PHE A 255 -13.97 -18.19 -1.73
N GLU A 256 -13.64 -19.47 -1.88
CA GLU A 256 -13.73 -20.44 -0.79
C GLU A 256 -12.68 -20.16 0.29
N VAL A 257 -11.47 -19.72 -0.12
CA VAL A 257 -10.43 -19.29 0.83
C VAL A 257 -10.91 -18.11 1.67
N ILE A 258 -11.56 -17.12 1.06
CA ILE A 258 -12.11 -15.96 1.77
C ILE A 258 -13.17 -16.39 2.77
N VAL A 259 -14.11 -17.25 2.37
CA VAL A 259 -15.19 -17.72 3.26
C VAL A 259 -14.61 -18.51 4.44
N SER A 260 -13.67 -19.43 4.19
CA SER A 260 -13.00 -20.18 5.25
C SER A 260 -12.22 -19.27 6.19
N LEU A 261 -11.49 -18.30 5.66
CA LEU A 261 -10.77 -17.33 6.49
C LEU A 261 -11.74 -16.55 7.39
N LEU A 262 -12.86 -16.07 6.86
CA LEU A 262 -13.85 -15.32 7.65
C LEU A 262 -14.45 -16.19 8.77
N ASP A 263 -14.80 -17.46 8.48
CA ASP A 263 -15.30 -18.41 9.47
C ASP A 263 -14.27 -18.69 10.58
N GLU A 264 -13.00 -18.94 10.22
CA GLU A 264 -11.89 -19.10 11.17
C GLU A 264 -11.70 -17.88 12.07
N ARG A 265 -12.05 -16.69 11.57
CA ARG A 265 -12.01 -15.42 12.29
C ARG A 265 -13.31 -15.10 13.03
N SER A 266 -14.22 -16.06 13.21
CA SER A 266 -15.49 -15.88 13.90
C SER A 266 -16.43 -14.86 13.24
N VAL A 267 -16.36 -14.75 11.91
CA VAL A 267 -17.33 -14.01 11.10
C VAL A 267 -18.32 -15.02 10.51
N ASP A 268 -19.58 -14.91 10.91
CA ASP A 268 -20.67 -15.75 10.39
C ASP A 268 -21.08 -15.24 9.00
N VAL A 269 -20.73 -15.99 7.95
CA VAL A 269 -20.99 -15.59 6.56
C VAL A 269 -22.30 -16.19 6.07
N VAL A 270 -23.28 -15.33 5.79
CA VAL A 270 -24.57 -15.71 5.19
C VAL A 270 -24.54 -15.38 3.71
N LEU A 271 -24.41 -16.41 2.87
CA LEU A 271 -24.42 -16.29 1.41
C LEU A 271 -25.86 -16.16 0.91
N ALA A 272 -26.16 -15.07 0.20
CA ALA A 272 -27.50 -14.72 -0.28
C ALA A 272 -27.50 -14.09 -1.69
#